data_AF-A0A158CSF8-F1
#
_entry.id   AF-A0A158CSF8-F1
#
_cell.length_a   1.000
_cell.length_b   1.000
_cell.length_c   1.000
_cell.angle_alpha   90.00
_cell.angle_beta   90.00
_cell.angle_gamma   90.00
#
_symmetry.space_group_name_H-M   'P 1'
#
loop_
_entity.id
_entity.type
_entity.pdbx_description
1 polymer ?
#
loop_
_entity_poly.entity_id
_entity_poly.type
_entity_poly.pdbx_seq_one_letter_code
_entity_poly.pdbx_strand_id
1 'polypeptide(L)'
;MNRGTIFLCATALAVCTHARADDVVCGRLESATNGQDGPIALREGESVNFWRGGTVRHGALHVYKDGEVYRVYWQPEGSGDVYVLANEGIDSVRLILTPTRGTKVDTGPGSLPPQKVLSCPAL
;
A
#
# COMPACT_ATOMS: atom_id res chain seq x y z
N MET A 1 -63.59 23.23 21.47
CA MET A 1 -62.17 22.87 21.70
C MET A 1 -61.83 21.70 20.79
N ASN A 2 -60.97 21.90 19.80
CA ASN A 2 -60.06 20.87 19.30
C ASN A 2 -58.99 21.54 18.42
N ARG A 3 -57.80 21.71 18.99
CA ARG A 3 -56.62 22.29 18.35
C ARG A 3 -55.95 21.20 17.53
N GLY A 4 -55.90 21.37 16.21
CA GLY A 4 -55.15 20.51 15.30
C GLY A 4 -53.65 20.74 15.46
N THR A 5 -52.93 19.69 15.82
CA THR A 5 -51.48 19.68 16.02
C THR A 5 -50.76 19.70 14.67
N ILE A 6 -50.01 20.76 14.40
CA ILE A 6 -49.14 20.91 13.23
C ILE A 6 -47.86 20.11 13.48
N PHE A 7 -47.64 19.04 12.72
CA PHE A 7 -46.38 18.30 12.69
C PHE A 7 -45.35 19.07 11.84
N LEU A 8 -44.38 19.71 12.50
CA LEU A 8 -43.19 20.28 11.85
C LEU A 8 -42.21 19.14 11.51
N CYS A 9 -41.97 18.93 10.22
CA CYS A 9 -40.96 18.00 9.70
C CYS A 9 -39.60 18.70 9.77
N ALA A 10 -38.77 18.34 10.75
CA ALA A 10 -37.40 18.85 10.88
C ALA A 10 -36.51 18.20 9.81
N THR A 11 -36.04 19.00 8.85
CA THR A 11 -35.05 18.60 7.85
C THR A 11 -33.70 18.39 8.51
N ALA A 12 -33.28 17.13 8.64
CA ALA A 12 -31.93 16.78 9.06
C ALA A 12 -30.93 17.21 7.97
N LEU A 13 -30.16 18.26 8.25
CA LEU A 13 -28.97 18.62 7.49
C LEU A 13 -27.94 17.51 7.70
N ALA A 14 -27.91 16.55 6.77
CA ALA A 14 -26.82 15.59 6.66
C ALA A 14 -25.55 16.39 6.28
N VAL A 15 -24.76 16.75 7.28
CA VAL A 15 -23.41 17.28 7.07
C VAL A 15 -22.60 16.13 6.49
N CYS A 16 -22.45 16.11 5.16
CA CYS A 16 -21.44 15.31 4.50
C CYS A 16 -20.07 15.81 5.01
N THR A 17 -19.59 15.22 6.10
CA THR A 17 -18.19 15.29 6.51
C THR A 17 -17.40 14.75 5.33
N HIS A 18 -16.90 15.67 4.52
CA HIS A 18 -15.86 15.38 3.55
C HIS A 18 -14.68 14.94 4.39
N ALA A 19 -14.52 13.62 4.56
CA ALA A 19 -13.26 13.06 5.00
C ALA A 19 -12.21 13.61 4.04
N ARG A 20 -11.42 14.57 4.51
CA ARG A 20 -10.21 14.98 3.83
C ARG A 20 -9.42 13.70 3.68
N ALA A 21 -9.16 13.26 2.45
CA ALA A 21 -8.14 12.28 2.18
C ALA A 21 -6.79 12.95 2.48
N ASP A 22 -6.49 13.14 3.77
CA ASP A 22 -5.12 12.96 4.20
C ASP A 22 -4.85 11.49 3.84
N ASP A 23 -3.97 11.22 2.87
CA ASP A 23 -3.71 9.87 2.40
C ASP A 23 -3.44 8.97 3.60
N VAL A 24 -4.46 8.19 4.02
CA VAL A 24 -4.38 7.40 5.24
C VAL A 24 -3.35 6.32 4.95
N VAL A 25 -2.17 6.48 5.54
CA VAL A 25 -1.09 5.50 5.45
C VAL A 25 -1.61 4.21 6.06
N CYS A 26 -1.85 3.22 5.21
CA CYS A 26 -2.40 1.94 5.63
C CYS A 26 -1.35 1.03 6.27
N GLY A 27 -0.08 1.30 5.98
CA GLY A 27 1.04 0.56 6.52
C GLY A 27 2.37 1.04 5.96
N ARG A 28 3.42 0.29 6.25
CA ARG A 28 4.78 0.58 5.79
C ARG A 28 5.46 -0.68 5.28
N LEU A 29 6.20 -0.56 4.18
CA LEU A 29 7.16 -1.56 3.74
C LEU A 29 8.54 -1.17 4.26
N GLU A 30 9.19 -2.09 4.94
CA GLU A 30 10.51 -1.90 5.56
C GLU A 30 11.39 -3.11 5.31
N SER A 31 12.71 -2.90 5.20
CA SER A 31 13.65 -4.01 5.09
C SER A 31 13.55 -4.91 6.32
N ALA A 32 13.46 -6.23 6.10
CA ALA A 32 13.47 -7.18 7.20
C ALA A 32 14.88 -7.36 7.82
N THR A 33 15.94 -7.02 7.07
CA THR A 33 17.33 -7.30 7.45
C THR A 33 18.12 -6.07 7.87
N ASN A 34 17.74 -4.88 7.39
CA ASN A 34 18.52 -3.64 7.62
C ASN A 34 17.97 -2.80 8.80
N GLY A 35 17.03 -3.35 9.56
CA GLY A 35 16.40 -2.66 10.68
C GLY A 35 15.35 -1.62 10.26
N GLN A 36 14.73 -1.00 11.26
CA GLN A 36 13.75 0.05 11.05
C GLN A 36 14.41 1.25 10.35
N ASP A 37 13.76 1.76 9.32
CA ASP A 37 14.26 2.79 8.41
C ASP A 37 15.45 2.42 7.49
N GLY A 38 15.89 1.16 7.50
CA GLY A 38 16.94 0.67 6.60
C GLY A 38 16.50 0.69 5.12
N PRO A 39 17.43 0.91 4.17
CA PRO A 39 17.11 0.89 2.75
C PRO A 39 16.68 -0.51 2.31
N ILE A 40 15.75 -0.56 1.36
CA ILE A 40 15.26 -1.78 0.72
C ILE A 40 16.04 -1.96 -0.58
N ALA A 41 16.86 -3.00 -0.68
CA ALA A 41 17.61 -3.26 -1.91
C ALA A 41 16.66 -3.70 -3.04
N LEU A 42 16.79 -3.11 -4.23
CA LEU A 42 16.03 -3.57 -5.40
C LEU A 42 16.70 -4.80 -6.00
N ARG A 43 16.42 -5.97 -5.41
CA ARG A 43 16.89 -7.28 -5.90
C ARG A 43 15.82 -8.34 -5.71
N GLU A 44 15.87 -9.37 -6.54
CA GLU A 44 15.00 -10.53 -6.41
C GLU A 44 15.20 -11.20 -5.05
N GLY A 45 14.09 -11.49 -4.36
CA GLY A 45 14.09 -12.14 -3.06
C GLY A 45 14.45 -11.23 -1.88
N GLU A 46 14.60 -9.91 -2.07
CA GLU A 46 14.84 -9.00 -0.95
C GLU A 46 13.71 -9.12 0.09
N SER A 47 14.07 -9.46 1.33
CA SER A 47 13.09 -9.64 2.40
C SER A 47 12.57 -8.29 2.89
N VAL A 48 11.26 -8.08 2.75
CA VAL A 48 10.57 -6.83 3.07
C VAL A 48 9.31 -7.12 3.86
N ASN A 49 9.20 -6.48 5.00
CA ASN A 49 8.07 -6.59 5.91
C ASN A 49 7.04 -5.51 5.62
N PHE A 50 5.77 -5.90 5.60
CA PHE A 50 4.64 -4.98 5.62
C PHE A 50 4.10 -4.83 7.05
N TRP A 51 4.16 -3.63 7.61
CA TRP A 51 3.67 -3.30 8.94
C TRP A 51 2.34 -2.56 8.88
N ARG A 52 1.34 -3.02 9.64
CA ARG A 52 0.05 -2.34 9.83
C ARG A 52 -0.42 -2.54 11.26
N GLY A 53 -0.68 -1.43 11.98
CA GLY A 53 -1.28 -1.47 13.33
C GLY A 53 -0.52 -2.36 14.32
N GLY A 54 0.82 -2.38 14.26
CA GLY A 54 1.67 -3.23 15.10
C GLY A 54 1.78 -4.70 14.67
N THR A 55 1.04 -5.11 13.63
CA THR A 55 1.17 -6.44 13.01
C THR A 55 2.14 -6.39 11.85
N VAL A 56 2.91 -7.47 11.68
CA VAL A 56 3.85 -7.65 10.56
C VAL A 56 3.38 -8.76 9.62
N ARG A 57 3.50 -8.52 8.32
CA ARG A 57 3.44 -9.55 7.28
C ARG A 57 4.80 -9.63 6.59
N HIS A 58 5.42 -10.79 6.64
CA HIS A 58 6.67 -11.05 5.94
C HIS A 58 6.41 -11.23 4.44
N GLY A 59 7.38 -10.85 3.63
CA GLY A 59 7.31 -11.01 2.20
C GLY A 59 8.65 -10.76 1.53
N ALA A 60 8.66 -10.87 0.21
CA ALA A 60 9.84 -10.68 -0.61
C ALA A 60 9.56 -9.76 -1.80
N LEU A 61 10.57 -9.03 -2.24
CA LEU A 61 10.52 -8.32 -3.51
C LEU A 61 10.79 -9.26 -4.68
N HIS A 62 10.08 -8.98 -5.78
CA HIS A 62 10.38 -9.54 -7.08
C HIS A 62 10.61 -8.42 -8.09
N VAL A 63 11.70 -8.51 -8.85
CA VAL A 63 12.10 -7.45 -9.77
C VAL A 63 11.97 -7.94 -11.20
N TYR A 64 11.25 -7.17 -12.00
CA TYR A 64 11.03 -7.45 -13.41
C TYR A 64 11.49 -6.28 -14.27
N LYS A 65 12.06 -6.59 -15.44
CA LYS A 65 12.39 -5.61 -16.47
C LYS A 65 11.40 -5.73 -17.63
N ASP A 66 10.75 -4.63 -17.96
CA ASP A 66 9.76 -4.49 -19.03
C ASP A 66 10.21 -3.37 -19.98
N GLY A 67 10.99 -3.74 -21.00
CA GLY A 67 11.74 -2.78 -21.80
C GLY A 67 12.75 -2.01 -20.93
N GLU A 68 12.65 -0.68 -20.90
CA GLU A 68 13.49 0.20 -20.09
C GLU A 68 12.94 0.43 -18.67
N VAL A 69 11.77 -0.12 -18.34
CA VAL A 69 11.11 0.09 -17.06
C VAL A 69 11.37 -1.08 -16.13
N TYR A 70 11.87 -0.79 -14.92
CA TYR A 70 11.89 -1.77 -13.83
C TYR A 70 10.57 -1.72 -13.09
N ARG A 71 9.95 -2.89 -12.91
CA ARG A 71 8.74 -3.10 -12.12
C ARG A 71 9.11 -3.89 -10.89
N VAL A 72 8.76 -3.35 -9.73
CA VAL A 72 9.01 -3.99 -8.45
C VAL A 72 7.69 -4.48 -7.90
N TYR A 73 7.67 -5.73 -7.49
CA TYR A 73 6.53 -6.38 -6.88
C TYR A 73 6.89 -6.83 -5.48
N TRP A 74 5.92 -6.91 -4.59
CA TRP A 74 6.03 -7.51 -3.27
C TRP A 74 5.02 -8.64 -3.13
N GLN A 75 5.49 -9.78 -2.64
CA GLN A 75 4.68 -10.97 -2.41
C GLN A 75 4.73 -11.32 -0.92
N PRO A 76 3.58 -11.40 -0.23
CA PRO A 76 3.52 -11.94 1.13
C PRO A 76 4.00 -13.40 1.14
N GLU A 77 4.73 -13.78 2.19
CA GLU A 77 5.17 -15.15 2.39
C GLU A 77 3.97 -16.11 2.47
N GLY A 78 4.06 -17.23 1.74
CA GLY A 78 2.99 -18.24 1.69
C GLY A 78 1.76 -17.83 0.87
N SER A 79 1.72 -16.63 0.30
CA SER A 79 0.66 -16.18 -0.61
C SER A 79 1.01 -16.43 -2.07
N GLY A 80 0.00 -16.68 -2.92
CA GLY A 80 0.13 -16.63 -4.37
C GLY A 80 -0.07 -15.22 -4.95
N ASP A 81 -0.51 -14.27 -4.12
CA ASP A 81 -0.81 -12.90 -4.54
C ASP A 81 0.46 -12.05 -4.64
N VAL A 82 0.59 -11.32 -5.74
CA VAL A 82 1.75 -10.48 -6.02
C VAL A 82 1.28 -9.05 -6.29
N TYR A 83 1.81 -8.11 -5.52
CA TYR A 83 1.39 -6.71 -5.56
C TYR A 83 2.47 -5.87 -6.21
N VAL A 84 2.16 -5.12 -7.26
CA VAL A 84 3.11 -4.13 -7.79
C VAL A 84 3.24 -2.98 -6.79
N LEU A 85 4.46 -2.49 -6.58
CA LEU A 85 4.73 -1.22 -5.91
C LEU A 85 4.48 -0.09 -6.92
N ALA A 86 3.25 0.39 -6.98
CA ALA A 86 2.90 1.53 -7.81
C ALA A 86 3.36 2.82 -7.11
N ASN A 87 4.39 3.44 -7.66
CA ASN A 87 5.03 4.64 -7.11
C ASN A 87 4.05 5.83 -7.04
N GLU A 88 3.94 6.45 -5.87
CA GLU A 88 3.15 7.67 -5.61
C GLU A 88 4.04 8.80 -5.01
N GLY A 89 5.36 8.61 -4.99
CA GLY A 89 6.33 9.50 -4.37
C GLY A 89 7.65 8.79 -4.04
N ILE A 90 8.60 9.53 -3.48
CA ILE A 90 9.93 8.98 -3.16
C ILE A 90 9.85 7.87 -2.09
N ASP A 91 8.95 8.06 -1.12
CA ASP A 91 8.75 7.20 0.05
C ASP A 91 7.30 6.71 0.17
N SER A 92 6.56 6.65 -0.94
CA SER A 92 5.16 6.22 -0.96
C SER A 92 4.80 5.36 -2.18
N VAL A 93 4.00 4.32 -1.91
CA VAL A 93 3.49 3.41 -2.94
C VAL A 93 2.03 3.04 -2.68
N ARG A 94 1.35 2.60 -3.72
CA ARG A 94 0.16 1.75 -3.61
C ARG A 94 0.56 0.32 -3.96
N LEU A 95 0.20 -0.62 -3.09
CA LEU A 95 0.22 -2.04 -3.41
C LEU A 95 -1.03 -2.38 -4.21
N ILE A 96 -0.85 -2.86 -5.45
CA ILE A 96 -1.93 -3.20 -6.38
C ILE A 96 -1.76 -4.66 -6.81
N LEU A 97 -2.75 -5.50 -6.53
CA LEU A 97 -2.77 -6.90 -6.97
C LEU A 97 -2.90 -6.95 -8.49
N THR A 98 -1.88 -7.49 -9.17
CA THR A 98 -1.86 -7.55 -10.63
C THR A 98 -0.91 -8.63 -11.12
N PRO A 99 -1.17 -9.28 -12.26
CA PRO A 99 -0.19 -10.17 -12.88
C PRO A 99 1.16 -9.47 -13.11
N THR A 100 2.25 -10.21 -12.90
CA THR A 100 3.60 -9.71 -13.19
C THR A 100 3.78 -9.42 -14.67
N ARG A 101 4.52 -8.37 -15.01
CA ARG A 101 4.84 -7.98 -16.39
C ARG A 101 6.35 -7.83 -16.56
N GLY A 102 6.83 -8.23 -17.73
CA GLY A 102 8.25 -8.20 -18.08
C GLY A 102 8.95 -9.53 -17.76
N THR A 103 10.28 -9.49 -17.81
CA THR A 103 11.15 -10.64 -17.51
C THR A 103 11.75 -10.47 -16.12
N LYS A 104 11.74 -11.52 -15.30
CA LYS A 104 12.37 -11.49 -13.97
C LYS A 104 13.88 -11.24 -14.09
N VAL A 105 14.42 -10.42 -13.19
CA VAL A 105 15.85 -10.09 -13.12
C VAL A 105 16.34 -10.17 -11.68
N ASP A 106 17.61 -10.55 -11.48
CA ASP A 106 18.17 -10.70 -10.13
C ASP A 106 18.37 -9.36 -9.42
N THR A 107 18.63 -8.28 -10.16
CA THR A 107 18.95 -6.96 -9.59
C THR A 107 18.32 -5.84 -10.40
N GLY A 108 17.73 -4.88 -9.69
CA GLY A 108 17.22 -3.62 -10.19
C GLY A 108 18.12 -2.42 -9.82
N PRO A 109 17.71 -1.20 -10.17
CA PRO A 109 18.54 -0.01 -9.99
C PRO A 109 18.52 0.48 -8.53
N GLY A 110 19.55 0.10 -7.76
CA GLY A 110 19.83 0.69 -6.45
C GLY A 110 18.89 0.20 -5.33
N SER A 111 18.37 1.15 -4.54
CA SER A 111 17.57 0.87 -3.35
C SER A 111 16.45 1.89 -3.17
N LEU A 112 15.40 1.48 -2.48
CA LEU A 112 14.32 2.36 -2.04
C LEU A 112 14.51 2.74 -0.56
N PRO A 113 14.08 3.94 -0.14
CA PRO A 113 13.81 4.15 1.28
C PRO A 113 12.62 3.27 1.72
N PRO A 114 12.37 3.14 3.02
CA PRO A 114 11.11 2.62 3.53
C PRO A 114 9.91 3.29 2.83
N GLN A 115 8.88 2.52 2.52
CA GLN A 115 7.74 3.01 1.74
C GLN A 115 6.48 3.07 2.58
N LYS A 116 5.82 4.22 2.64
CA LYS A 116 4.42 4.35 3.11
C LYS A 116 3.52 3.68 2.09
N VAL A 117 2.61 2.82 2.57
CA VAL A 117 1.64 2.16 1.70
C VAL A 117 0.30 2.86 1.83
N LEU A 118 -0.16 3.44 0.72
CA LEU A 118 -1.39 4.24 0.67
C LEU A 118 -2.63 3.43 0.27
N SER A 119 -2.46 2.14 -0.05
CA SER A 119 -3.56 1.20 -0.28
C SER A 119 -3.70 0.24 0.92
N CYS A 120 -4.93 -0.25 1.15
CA CYS A 120 -5.20 -1.25 2.18
C CYS A 120 -5.52 -2.62 1.58
N PRO A 121 -4.52 -3.36 1.06
CA PRO A 121 -4.76 -4.73 0.64
C PRO A 121 -5.19 -5.57 1.83
N ALA A 122 -6.10 -6.52 1.57
CA ALA A 122 -6.48 -7.57 2.52
C ALA A 122 -5.37 -8.63 2.49
N LEU A 123 -4.52 -8.64 3.52
CA LEU A 123 -3.30 -9.45 3.66
C LEU A 123 -3.34 -10.32 4.94
#